data_AF-A0A417VPM7-F1
#
_entry.id   AF-A0A417VPM7-F1
#
_cell.length_a   1.000
_cell.length_b   1.000
_cell.length_c   1.000
_cell.angle_alpha   90.00
_cell.angle_beta   90.00
_cell.angle_gamma   90.00
#
_symmetry.space_group_name_H-M   'P 1'
#
loop_
_entity.id
_entity.type
_entity.pdbx_description
1 polymer ?
#
loop_
_entity_poly.entity_id
_entity_poly.type
_entity_poly.pdbx_seq_one_letter_code
_entity_poly.pdbx_strand_id
1 'polypeptide(L)'
;MKISKYKTLLNDDRQCFLVEENIREYETNETVLNNDESIVKMLCDVYKMDILSEEYVYLLCFNTKCKLLGVFEVTHGTVSTSLIGVREIFQKALLINAAMIIVAHNHPSGDPTPSKEDIAVYSSLKKAGELMQITLVDNLVIGDGCHYSFAKEIERIAEK
;
A
#
# COMPACT_ATOMS: atom_id res chain seq x y z
N MET A 1 -9.37 15.99 -1.23
CA MET A 1 -7.99 15.65 -1.65
C MET A 1 -8.04 14.93 -3.01
N LYS A 2 -7.07 15.16 -3.91
CA LYS A 2 -6.96 14.39 -5.17
C LYS A 2 -6.03 13.20 -4.97
N ILE A 3 -6.47 12.01 -5.37
CA ILE A 3 -5.72 10.76 -5.30
C ILE A 3 -5.41 10.31 -6.72
N SER A 4 -4.14 10.38 -7.13
CA SER A 4 -3.71 9.89 -8.44
C SER A 4 -3.38 8.40 -8.35
N LYS A 5 -4.07 7.60 -9.15
CA LYS A 5 -3.75 6.18 -9.38
C LYS A 5 -2.79 6.08 -10.56
N TYR A 6 -1.70 5.35 -10.40
CA TYR A 6 -0.70 5.14 -11.43
C TYR A 6 -0.57 3.67 -11.80
N LYS A 7 -0.05 3.44 -13.00
CA LYS A 7 0.44 2.14 -13.45
C LYS A 7 1.78 2.28 -14.18
N THR A 8 2.43 1.15 -14.41
CA THR A 8 3.67 1.07 -15.16
C THR A 8 3.43 0.40 -16.51
N LEU A 9 3.93 1.00 -17.59
CA LEU A 9 3.87 0.45 -18.95
C LEU A 9 5.29 0.32 -19.52
N LEU A 10 5.43 -0.40 -20.63
CA LEU A 10 6.67 -0.47 -21.39
C LEU A 10 6.58 0.48 -22.59
N ASN A 11 7.61 1.28 -22.81
CA ASN A 11 7.75 2.08 -24.03
C ASN A 11 8.20 1.21 -25.22
N ASP A 12 8.39 1.83 -26.38
CA ASP A 12 8.81 1.13 -27.61
C ASP A 12 10.17 0.42 -27.44
N ASP A 13 11.06 0.94 -26.58
CA ASP A 13 12.35 0.33 -26.23
C ASP A 13 12.25 -0.76 -25.13
N ARG A 14 11.02 -1.15 -24.75
CA ARG A 14 10.71 -2.09 -23.66
C ARG A 14 11.24 -1.65 -22.29
N GLN A 15 11.37 -0.35 -22.06
CA GLN A 15 11.73 0.24 -20.78
C GLN A 15 10.47 0.62 -19.99
N CYS A 16 10.52 0.39 -18.69
CA CYS A 16 9.41 0.66 -17.78
C CYS A 16 9.24 2.18 -17.54
N PHE A 17 8.03 2.70 -17.67
CA PHE A 17 7.69 4.09 -17.38
C PHE A 17 6.35 4.24 -16.68
N LEU A 18 6.18 5.36 -15.98
CA LEU A 18 5.01 5.68 -15.17
C LEU A 18 3.91 6.36 -15.99
N VAL A 19 2.66 5.94 -15.79
CA VAL A 19 1.47 6.56 -16.41
C VAL A 19 0.40 6.81 -15.34
N GLU A 20 -0.15 8.03 -15.29
CA GLU A 20 -1.33 8.33 -14.49
C GLU A 20 -2.55 7.67 -15.15
N GLU A 21 -3.21 6.77 -14.42
CA GLU A 21 -4.36 6.03 -14.91
C GLU A 21 -5.66 6.80 -14.70
N ASN A 22 -5.85 7.34 -13.50
CA ASN A 22 -6.98 8.20 -13.16
C ASN A 22 -6.68 9.03 -11.92
N ILE A 23 -7.49 10.07 -11.74
CA ILE A 23 -7.54 10.87 -10.52
C ILE A 23 -8.91 10.64 -9.89
N ARG A 24 -8.92 10.30 -8.60
CA ARG A 24 -10.13 10.20 -7.78
C ARG A 24 -10.19 11.36 -6.80
N GLU A 25 -11.36 11.94 -6.62
CA GLU A 25 -11.60 12.93 -5.58
C GLU A 25 -11.99 12.21 -4.29
N TYR A 26 -11.26 12.52 -3.22
CA TYR A 26 -11.52 12.04 -1.87
C TYR A 26 -12.02 13.22 -1.02
N GLU A 27 -13.30 13.24 -0.70
CA GLU A 27 -13.90 14.26 0.17
C GLU A 27 -13.48 14.02 1.62
N THR A 28 -12.65 14.90 2.14
CA THR A 28 -12.20 14.84 3.53
C THR A 28 -11.90 16.24 4.03
N ASN A 29 -12.13 16.45 5.33
CA ASN A 29 -11.69 17.64 6.05
C ASN A 29 -10.19 17.58 6.39
N GLU A 30 -9.59 16.40 6.27
CA GLU A 30 -8.17 16.18 6.53
C GLU A 30 -7.32 16.66 5.36
N THR A 31 -6.25 17.37 5.69
CA THR A 31 -5.29 17.88 4.69
C THR A 31 -4.12 16.94 4.48
N VAL A 32 -3.92 15.96 5.37
CA VAL A 32 -2.80 15.03 5.39
C VAL A 32 -3.27 13.65 5.83
N LEU A 33 -2.76 12.60 5.18
CA LEU A 33 -2.93 11.21 5.60
C LEU A 33 -1.74 10.83 6.49
N ASN A 34 -1.88 10.97 7.81
CA ASN A 34 -0.75 10.84 8.75
C ASN A 34 -0.92 9.72 9.79
N ASN A 35 -1.96 8.90 9.66
CA ASN A 35 -2.20 7.76 10.53
C ASN A 35 -2.88 6.64 9.73
N ASP A 36 -2.81 5.43 10.25
CA ASP A 36 -3.38 4.23 9.65
C ASP A 36 -4.90 4.34 9.45
N GLU A 37 -5.65 4.89 10.42
CA GLU A 37 -7.10 5.03 10.35
C GLU A 37 -7.55 5.92 9.17
N SER A 38 -6.91 7.07 8.96
CA SER A 38 -7.18 7.98 7.83
C SER A 38 -6.80 7.36 6.50
N ILE A 39 -5.71 6.58 6.45
CA ILE A 39 -5.27 5.86 5.26
C ILE A 39 -6.26 4.75 4.90
N VAL A 40 -6.65 3.92 5.86
CA VAL A 40 -7.65 2.85 5.68
C VAL A 40 -8.98 3.45 5.25
N LYS A 41 -9.43 4.53 5.92
CA LYS A 41 -10.66 5.23 5.52
C LYS A 41 -10.60 5.72 4.08
N MET A 42 -9.49 6.34 3.67
CA MET A 42 -9.30 6.78 2.29
C MET A 42 -9.35 5.59 1.32
N LEU A 43 -8.71 4.46 1.66
CA LEU A 43 -8.71 3.26 0.84
C LEU A 43 -10.12 2.65 0.70
N CYS A 44 -10.89 2.59 1.78
CA CYS A 44 -12.28 2.13 1.74
C CYS A 44 -13.17 3.11 0.96
N ASP A 45 -13.08 4.41 1.21
CA ASP A 45 -13.94 5.40 0.54
C ASP A 45 -13.65 5.46 -0.97
N VAL A 46 -12.37 5.45 -1.36
CA VAL A 46 -11.91 5.64 -2.74
C VAL A 46 -11.88 4.33 -3.52
N TYR A 47 -11.43 3.23 -2.92
CA TYR A 47 -11.20 1.94 -3.59
C TYR A 47 -12.11 0.80 -3.10
N LYS A 48 -12.96 1.04 -2.10
CA LYS A 48 -13.95 0.07 -1.59
C LYS A 48 -13.34 -1.20 -0.98
N MET A 49 -12.10 -1.10 -0.49
CA MET A 49 -11.32 -2.25 -0.01
C MET A 49 -12.01 -3.10 1.07
N ASP A 50 -12.93 -2.53 1.84
CA ASP A 50 -13.74 -3.19 2.86
C ASP A 50 -14.86 -4.08 2.30
N ILE A 51 -15.27 -3.90 1.04
CA ILE A 51 -16.41 -4.62 0.44
C ILE A 51 -16.05 -5.35 -0.87
N LEU A 52 -14.77 -5.41 -1.24
CA LEU A 52 -14.32 -6.15 -2.42
C LEU A 52 -14.43 -7.67 -2.17
N SER A 53 -14.97 -8.39 -3.16
CA SER A 53 -15.11 -9.84 -3.11
C SER A 53 -13.81 -10.61 -3.36
N GLU A 54 -12.77 -9.90 -3.81
CA GLU A 54 -11.43 -10.44 -4.07
C GLU A 54 -10.40 -9.69 -3.24
N GLU A 55 -9.24 -10.30 -3.05
CA GLU A 55 -8.11 -9.66 -2.39
C GLU A 55 -7.43 -8.70 -3.37
N TYR A 56 -7.23 -7.46 -2.95
CA TYR A 56 -6.52 -6.40 -3.67
C TYR A 56 -5.36 -5.94 -2.82
N VAL A 57 -4.23 -5.68 -3.47
CA VAL A 57 -3.03 -5.14 -2.83
C VAL A 57 -2.75 -3.77 -3.45
N TYR A 58 -2.67 -2.76 -2.61
CA TYR A 58 -2.32 -1.39 -2.98
C TYR A 58 -0.98 -0.99 -2.38
N LEU A 59 -0.22 -0.24 -3.17
CA LEU A 59 1.01 0.45 -2.77
C LEU A 59 0.74 1.94 -2.76
N LEU A 60 0.94 2.59 -1.62
CA LEU A 60 0.87 4.03 -1.46
C LEU A 60 2.30 4.57 -1.37
N CYS A 61 2.61 5.57 -2.19
CA CYS A 61 3.93 6.18 -2.25
C CYS A 61 3.90 7.61 -1.73
N PHE A 62 4.83 7.96 -0.84
CA PHE A 62 4.91 9.28 -0.23
C PHE A 62 6.31 9.88 -0.41
N ASN A 63 6.38 11.21 -0.43
CA ASN A 63 7.66 11.92 -0.34
C ASN A 63 8.10 12.14 1.11
N THR A 64 9.29 12.70 1.32
CA THR A 64 9.88 12.98 2.65
C THR A 64 9.06 13.93 3.55
N LYS A 65 8.03 14.60 3.02
CA LYS A 65 7.11 15.47 3.78
C LYS A 65 5.77 14.78 4.08
N CYS A 66 5.71 13.46 4.01
CA CYS A 66 4.50 12.66 4.17
C CYS A 66 3.36 13.02 3.20
N LYS A 67 3.68 13.62 2.05
CA LYS A 67 2.69 13.92 1.01
C LYS A 67 2.54 12.71 0.10
N LEU A 68 1.31 12.24 -0.08
CA LEU A 68 0.98 11.18 -1.03
C LEU A 68 1.33 11.64 -2.46
N LEU A 69 2.18 10.87 -3.11
CA LEU A 69 2.60 11.05 -4.50
C LEU A 69 1.66 10.32 -5.46
N GLY A 70 1.23 9.13 -5.06
CA GLY A 70 0.35 8.28 -5.87
C GLY A 70 0.06 6.95 -5.23
N VAL A 71 -0.93 6.27 -5.79
CA VAL A 71 -1.35 4.93 -5.41
C VAL A 71 -1.20 3.99 -6.60
N PHE A 72 -0.75 2.78 -6.36
CA PHE A 72 -0.69 1.71 -7.35
C PHE A 72 -1.54 0.54 -6.88
N GLU A 73 -2.33 -0.03 -7.78
CA GLU A 73 -2.82 -1.39 -7.60
C GLU A 73 -1.71 -2.35 -8.02
N VAL A 74 -1.30 -3.24 -7.13
CA VAL A 74 -0.16 -4.13 -7.33
C VAL A 74 -0.63 -5.47 -7.86
N THR A 75 -1.64 -6.05 -7.21
CA THR A 75 -2.29 -7.32 -7.59
C THR A 75 -3.75 -7.28 -7.17
N HIS A 76 -4.58 -8.08 -7.83
CA HIS A 76 -5.94 -8.41 -7.39
C HIS A 76 -6.33 -9.85 -7.80
N GLY A 77 -7.33 -10.41 -7.14
CA GLY A 77 -7.97 -11.69 -7.51
C GLY A 77 -7.78 -12.79 -6.46
N THR A 78 -7.80 -14.06 -6.89
CA THR A 78 -7.51 -15.23 -6.03
C THR A 78 -6.01 -15.41 -5.72
N VAL A 79 -5.22 -14.41 -6.10
CA VAL A 79 -3.76 -14.38 -6.06
C VAL A 79 -3.40 -13.87 -4.67
N SER A 80 -3.01 -14.79 -3.77
CA SER A 80 -2.53 -14.48 -2.42
C SER A 80 -1.42 -13.42 -2.45
N THR A 81 -1.34 -12.57 -1.40
CA THR A 81 -0.19 -11.70 -1.10
C THR A 81 1.19 -12.34 -1.31
N SER A 82 1.31 -13.67 -1.20
CA SER A 82 2.53 -14.44 -1.51
C SER A 82 3.11 -14.22 -2.91
N LEU A 83 2.32 -13.69 -3.86
CA LEU A 83 2.76 -13.40 -5.22
C LEU A 83 3.17 -11.93 -5.43
N ILE A 84 3.15 -11.11 -4.37
CA ILE A 84 3.68 -9.74 -4.42
C ILE A 84 5.21 -9.81 -4.57
N GLY A 85 5.68 -9.45 -5.75
CA GLY A 85 7.10 -9.31 -6.00
C GLY A 85 7.66 -8.03 -5.37
N VAL A 86 8.60 -8.19 -4.42
CA VAL A 86 9.29 -7.07 -3.74
C VAL A 86 9.94 -6.14 -4.78
N ARG A 87 10.55 -6.69 -5.83
CA ARG A 87 11.18 -5.93 -6.91
C ARG A 87 10.17 -5.01 -7.62
N GLU A 88 8.97 -5.48 -7.87
CA GLU A 88 7.90 -4.77 -8.57
C GLU A 88 7.33 -3.63 -7.72
N ILE A 89 7.28 -3.79 -6.40
CA ILE A 89 6.95 -2.72 -5.44
C ILE A 89 8.00 -1.61 -5.50
N PHE A 90 9.28 -1.97 -5.34
CA PHE A 90 10.34 -0.97 -5.31
C PHE A 90 10.59 -0.31 -6.66
N GLN A 91 10.37 -1.00 -7.79
CA GLN A 91 10.39 -0.37 -9.11
C GLN A 91 9.36 0.77 -9.21
N LYS A 92 8.12 0.55 -8.75
CA LYS A 92 7.07 1.58 -8.74
C LYS A 92 7.43 2.75 -7.80
N ALA A 93 7.90 2.44 -6.60
CA ALA A 93 8.35 3.43 -5.63
C ALA A 93 9.47 4.33 -6.20
N LEU A 94 10.46 3.73 -6.88
CA LEU A 94 11.54 4.47 -7.53
C LEU A 94 11.05 5.34 -8.69
N LEU A 95 10.18 4.81 -9.56
CA LEU A 95 9.66 5.53 -10.72
C LEU A 95 8.87 6.79 -10.34
N ILE A 96 8.20 6.80 -9.19
CA ILE A 96 7.47 7.97 -8.68
C ILE A 96 8.29 8.81 -7.67
N ASN A 97 9.56 8.46 -7.45
CA ASN A 97 10.45 9.14 -6.50
C ASN A 97 9.93 9.13 -5.05
N ALA A 98 9.40 7.99 -4.61
CA ALA A 98 8.93 7.78 -3.25
C ALA A 98 10.11 7.70 -2.26
N ALA A 99 9.97 8.36 -1.12
CA ALA A 99 10.86 8.21 0.02
C ALA A 99 10.29 7.22 1.07
N MET A 100 8.97 7.06 1.06
CA MET A 100 8.24 6.23 2.01
C MET A 100 7.13 5.48 1.28
N ILE A 101 6.83 4.27 1.73
CA ILE A 101 5.78 3.44 1.19
C ILE A 101 4.90 2.86 2.29
N ILE A 102 3.63 2.66 1.96
CA ILE A 102 2.70 1.82 2.72
C ILE A 102 2.16 0.78 1.77
N VAL A 103 2.09 -0.47 2.22
CA VAL A 103 1.39 -1.53 1.51
C VAL A 103 0.10 -1.83 2.26
N ALA A 104 -0.99 -2.03 1.53
CA ALA A 104 -2.29 -2.35 2.12
C ALA A 104 -2.97 -3.43 1.31
N HIS A 105 -3.57 -4.42 1.96
CA HIS A 105 -4.39 -5.42 1.32
C HIS A 105 -5.66 -5.70 2.09
N ASN A 106 -6.73 -6.12 1.41
CA ASN A 106 -7.99 -6.49 2.07
C ASN A 106 -8.14 -7.99 2.18
N HIS A 107 -8.78 -8.45 3.26
CA HIS A 107 -9.22 -9.83 3.41
C HIS A 107 -10.73 -9.91 3.16
N PRO A 108 -11.20 -10.55 2.06
CA PRO A 108 -12.63 -10.72 1.80
C PRO A 108 -13.38 -11.51 2.90
N SER A 109 -12.65 -12.24 3.75
CA SER A 109 -13.21 -12.91 4.93
C SER A 109 -13.68 -11.94 6.02
N GLY A 110 -13.24 -10.69 5.99
CA GLY A 110 -13.50 -9.66 7.00
C GLY A 110 -12.57 -9.71 8.21
N ASP A 111 -11.76 -10.77 8.37
CA ASP A 111 -10.77 -10.88 9.47
C ASP A 111 -9.43 -10.26 9.06
N PRO A 112 -8.98 -9.16 9.70
CA PRO A 112 -7.73 -8.49 9.37
C PRO A 112 -6.48 -9.21 9.94
N THR A 113 -6.62 -10.37 10.57
CA THR A 113 -5.47 -11.12 11.09
C THR A 113 -4.52 -11.51 9.95
N PRO A 114 -3.23 -11.12 9.99
CA PRO A 114 -2.31 -11.44 8.90
C PRO A 114 -2.01 -12.94 8.82
N SER A 115 -1.94 -13.44 7.59
CA SER A 115 -1.47 -14.79 7.28
C SER A 115 0.05 -14.92 7.49
N LYS A 116 0.58 -16.15 7.38
CA LYS A 116 2.04 -16.38 7.42
C LYS A 116 2.73 -15.73 6.23
N GLU A 117 2.05 -15.74 5.09
CA GLU A 117 2.47 -15.16 3.84
C GLU A 117 2.58 -13.63 3.97
N ASP A 118 1.60 -12.98 4.59
CA ASP A 118 1.63 -11.52 4.85
C ASP A 118 2.84 -11.14 5.71
N ILE A 119 3.12 -11.92 6.75
CA ILE A 119 4.27 -11.69 7.63
C ILE A 119 5.60 -11.87 6.87
N ALA A 120 5.69 -12.87 5.98
CA ALA A 120 6.88 -13.11 5.17
C ALA A 120 7.11 -11.99 4.15
N VAL A 121 6.05 -11.50 3.50
CA VAL A 121 6.08 -10.36 2.58
C VAL A 121 6.49 -9.10 3.32
N TYR A 122 5.87 -8.80 4.47
CA TYR A 122 6.25 -7.67 5.33
C TYR A 122 7.75 -7.69 5.66
N SER A 123 8.28 -8.83 6.12
CA SER A 123 9.71 -8.97 6.45
C SER A 123 10.62 -8.70 5.25
N SER A 124 10.22 -9.17 4.07
CA SER A 124 10.98 -9.00 2.84
C SER A 124 10.96 -7.55 2.34
N LEU A 125 9.79 -6.90 2.39
CA LEU A 125 9.62 -5.49 2.06
C LEU A 125 10.43 -4.60 3.01
N LYS A 126 10.39 -4.88 4.32
CA LYS A 126 11.15 -4.13 5.32
C LYS A 126 12.66 -4.15 5.03
N LYS A 127 13.23 -5.34 4.82
CA LYS A 127 14.65 -5.51 4.49
C LYS A 127 15.04 -4.80 3.19
N ALA A 128 14.21 -4.91 2.17
CA ALA A 128 14.45 -4.23 0.89
C ALA A 128 14.35 -2.70 1.04
N GLY A 129 13.39 -2.21 1.83
CA GLY A 129 13.23 -0.78 2.10
C GLY A 129 14.43 -0.19 2.83
N GLU A 130 14.96 -0.89 3.83
CA GLU A 130 16.20 -0.52 4.53
C GLU A 130 17.38 -0.43 3.57
N LEU A 131 17.56 -1.44 2.70
CA LEU A 131 18.64 -1.46 1.71
C LEU A 131 18.53 -0.31 0.70
N MET A 132 17.31 -0.04 0.23
CA MET A 132 17.02 0.95 -0.80
C MET A 132 16.85 2.38 -0.25
N GLN A 133 16.89 2.56 1.07
CA GLN A 133 16.59 3.82 1.77
C GLN A 133 15.19 4.37 1.42
N ILE A 134 14.22 3.48 1.31
CA ILE A 134 12.80 3.80 1.12
C ILE A 134 12.05 3.16 2.30
N THR A 135 11.56 3.99 3.22
CA THR A 135 10.97 3.49 4.47
C THR A 135 9.62 2.81 4.20
N LEU A 136 9.50 1.54 4.58
CA LEU A 136 8.20 0.91 4.76
C LEU A 136 7.58 1.43 6.06
N VAL A 137 6.62 2.34 5.94
CA VAL A 137 5.96 2.99 7.08
C VAL A 137 5.01 2.02 7.76
N ASP A 138 4.20 1.32 6.98
CA ASP A 138 3.28 0.32 7.49
C ASP A 138 2.93 -0.73 6.43
N ASN A 139 2.43 -1.86 6.90
CA ASN A 139 1.69 -2.83 6.12
C ASN A 139 0.31 -2.98 6.75
N LEU A 140 -0.75 -2.74 6.00
CA LEU A 140 -2.11 -2.68 6.51
C LEU A 140 -2.93 -3.85 5.99
N VAL A 141 -3.63 -4.56 6.88
CA VAL A 141 -4.61 -5.58 6.50
C VAL A 141 -6.00 -5.05 6.81
N ILE A 142 -6.85 -4.92 5.80
CA ILE A 142 -8.19 -4.32 5.93
C ILE A 142 -9.24 -5.45 5.97
N GLY A 143 -10.07 -5.46 7.01
CA GLY A 143 -11.20 -6.35 7.18
C GLY A 143 -12.53 -5.60 7.21
N ASP A 144 -13.56 -6.22 7.80
CA ASP A 144 -14.90 -5.61 7.92
C ASP A 144 -14.92 -4.61 9.07
N GLY A 145 -14.92 -3.31 8.75
CA GLY A 145 -14.96 -2.22 9.72
C GLY A 145 -13.74 -2.13 10.66
N CYS A 146 -12.68 -2.89 10.38
CA CYS A 146 -11.47 -2.96 11.19
C CYS A 146 -10.23 -3.20 10.33
N HIS A 147 -9.04 -2.98 10.90
CA HIS A 147 -7.78 -3.23 10.23
C HIS A 147 -6.68 -3.63 11.21
N TYR A 148 -5.65 -4.27 10.67
CA TYR A 148 -4.42 -4.59 11.38
C TYR A 148 -3.28 -3.71 10.82
N SER A 149 -2.54 -3.07 11.72
CA SER A 149 -1.32 -2.31 11.41
C SER A 149 -0.11 -3.07 11.95
N PHE A 150 0.81 -3.45 11.05
CA PHE A 150 2.05 -4.11 11.45
C PHE A 150 2.92 -3.16 12.29
N ALA A 151 2.94 -1.86 11.97
CA ALA A 151 3.69 -0.86 12.74
C ALA A 151 3.20 -0.77 14.20
N LYS A 152 1.88 -0.60 14.41
CA LYS A 152 1.28 -0.53 15.75
C LYS A 152 1.51 -1.80 16.57
N GLU A 153 1.40 -2.98 15.95
CA GLU A 153 1.63 -4.23 16.68
C GLU A 153 3.08 -4.39 17.14
N ILE A 154 4.06 -3.97 16.32
CA ILE A 154 5.47 -4.02 16.70
C ILE A 154 5.77 -3.08 17.87
N GLU A 155 5.23 -1.87 17.85
CA GLU A 155 5.34 -0.91 18.97
C GLU A 155 4.75 -1.51 20.24
N ARG A 156 3.55 -2.10 20.17
CA ARG A 156 2.89 -2.76 21.31
C ARG A 156 3.71 -3.91 21.91
N ILE A 157 4.44 -4.66 21.09
CA ILE A 157 5.31 -5.75 21.55
C ILE A 157 6.58 -5.19 22.19
N ALA A 158 7.16 -4.12 21.64
CA ALA A 158 8.38 -3.51 22.15
C ALA A 158 8.21 -2.82 23.51
N GLU A 159 6.97 -2.40 23.85
CA GLU A 159 6.61 -1.80 25.13
C GLU A 159 6.34 -2.81 26.26
N LYS A 160 6.34 -4.12 25.96
CA LYS A 160 6.15 -5.20 26.94
C LYS A 160 7.46 -5.84 27.36
#